data_AF-A0AAW1U136-F1
#
_entry.id   AF-A0AAW1U136-F1
#
_cell.length_a   1.000
_cell.length_b   1.000
_cell.length_c   1.000
_cell.angle_alpha   90.00
_cell.angle_beta   90.00
_cell.angle_gamma   90.00
#
_symmetry.space_group_name_H-M   'P 1'
#
loop_
_entity.id
_entity.type
_entity.pdbx_description
1 polymer ?
#
loop_
_entity_poly.entity_id
_entity_poly.type
_entity_poly.pdbx_seq_one_letter_code
_entity_poly.pdbx_strand_id
1 'polypeptide(L)'
;MRVEWDHRNALTTIGLEFMKKLEMSQMKKQIEVLLTFMPDEILYLPMEDLNKVHQFVGVLLFADVSGFTPLTEKYNKTGKGGIYRLTATLNAYIGAIVEVIYYFGGDVLNFLEMPFWLYGRQKLTSVCMR
;
A
#
# COMPACT_ATOMS: atom_id res chain seq x y z
N MET A 1 -51.66 24.44 19.92
CA MET A 1 -50.48 23.62 20.27
C MET A 1 -49.25 24.36 19.72
N ARG A 2 -48.49 25.06 20.58
CA ARG A 2 -47.34 25.88 20.18
C ARG A 2 -46.10 24.98 20.21
N VAL A 3 -45.54 24.66 19.05
CA VAL A 3 -44.33 23.83 18.95
C VAL A 3 -43.14 24.72 19.34
N GLU A 4 -42.55 24.44 20.49
CA GLU A 4 -41.36 25.14 20.98
C GLU A 4 -40.14 24.59 20.23
N TRP A 5 -39.55 25.40 19.35
CA TRP A 5 -38.33 25.02 18.64
C TRP A 5 -37.12 25.27 19.54
N ASP A 6 -36.53 24.20 20.06
CA ASP A 6 -35.29 24.30 20.83
C ASP A 6 -34.09 24.52 19.91
N HIS A 7 -33.77 25.79 19.66
CA HIS A 7 -32.62 26.22 18.86
C HIS A 7 -31.27 25.71 19.41
N ARG A 8 -31.18 25.33 20.69
CA ARG A 8 -29.94 24.80 21.28
C ARG A 8 -29.69 23.35 20.87
N ASN A 9 -30.74 22.54 20.75
CA ASN A 9 -30.62 21.16 20.27
C ASN A 9 -30.22 21.09 18.79
N ALA A 10 -30.75 21.97 17.94
CA ALA A 10 -30.43 21.98 16.50
C ALA A 10 -28.95 22.27 16.22
N LEU A 11 -28.35 23.25 16.90
CA LEU A 11 -26.92 23.58 16.76
C LEU A 11 -26.01 22.45 17.27
N THR A 12 -26.44 21.76 18.34
CA THR A 12 -25.71 20.63 18.91
C THR A 12 -25.73 19.43 17.95
N THR A 13 -26.88 19.13 17.33
CA THR A 13 -27.02 18.06 16.34
C THR A 13 -26.18 18.33 15.09
N ILE A 14 -26.21 19.56 14.55
CA ILE A 14 -25.39 19.95 13.39
C ILE A 14 -23.90 19.85 13.71
N GLY A 15 -23.49 20.30 14.90
CA GLY A 15 -22.10 20.16 15.38
C GLY A 15 -21.68 18.70 15.48
N LEU A 16 -22.55 17.83 16.00
CA LEU A 16 -22.28 16.40 16.14
C LEU A 16 -22.21 15.68 14.78
N GLU A 17 -23.07 16.04 13.83
CA GLU A 17 -23.02 15.54 12.46
C GLU A 17 -21.75 16.01 11.72
N PHE A 18 -21.33 17.25 11.95
CA PHE A 18 -20.10 17.78 11.37
C PHE A 18 -18.87 17.07 11.92
N MET A 19 -18.80 16.85 13.24
CA MET A 19 -17.74 16.07 13.88
C MET A 19 -17.71 14.62 13.39
N LYS A 20 -18.88 13.95 13.29
CA LYS A 20 -18.98 12.62 12.68
C LYS A 20 -18.51 12.59 11.22
N LYS A 21 -18.85 13.61 10.42
CA LYS A 21 -18.37 13.73 9.03
C LYS A 21 -16.85 13.89 8.98
N LEU A 22 -16.28 14.68 9.88
CA LEU A 22 -14.83 14.85 10.01
C LEU A 22 -14.13 13.54 10.39
N GLU A 23 -14.62 12.83 11.41
CA GLU A 23 -14.09 11.53 11.84
C GLU A 23 -14.20 10.49 10.71
N MET A 24 -15.36 10.41 10.04
CA MET A 24 -15.54 9.54 8.88
C MET A 24 -14.61 9.91 7.72
N SER A 25 -14.33 11.20 7.52
CA SER A 25 -13.39 11.64 6.49
C SER A 25 -11.94 11.24 6.80
N GLN A 26 -11.56 11.25 8.09
CA GLN A 26 -10.23 10.83 8.54
C GLN A 26 -10.08 9.31 8.43
N MET A 27 -11.07 8.55 8.89
CA MET A 27 -11.07 7.09 8.78
C MET A 27 -11.02 6.63 7.32
N LYS A 28 -11.76 7.27 6.41
CA LYS A 28 -11.71 6.95 4.98
C LYS A 28 -10.30 7.08 4.41
N LYS A 29 -9.59 8.18 4.71
CA LYS A 29 -8.21 8.38 4.25
C LYS A 29 -7.27 7.32 4.80
N GLN A 30 -7.43 6.92 6.06
CA GLN A 30 -6.61 5.86 6.66
C GLN A 30 -6.84 4.52 5.98
N ILE A 31 -8.10 4.20 5.68
CA ILE A 31 -8.45 2.98 4.95
C ILE A 31 -7.83 3.02 3.55
N GLU A 32 -7.99 4.11 2.79
CA GLU A 32 -7.39 4.24 1.45
C GLU A 32 -5.88 3.96 1.44
N VAL A 33 -5.14 4.49 2.43
CA VAL A 33 -3.71 4.21 2.59
C VAL A 33 -3.46 2.73 2.87
N LEU A 34 -4.25 2.10 3.74
CA LEU A 34 -4.11 0.66 4.03
C LEU A 34 -4.42 -0.21 2.81
N LEU A 35 -5.40 0.17 2.00
CA LEU A 35 -5.77 -0.58 0.79
C LEU A 35 -4.64 -0.61 -0.24
N THR A 36 -3.76 0.41 -0.29
CA THR A 36 -2.59 0.40 -1.20
C THR A 36 -1.56 -0.69 -0.90
N PHE A 37 -1.64 -1.34 0.26
CA PHE A 37 -0.78 -2.48 0.62
C PHE A 37 -1.40 -3.83 0.28
N MET A 38 -2.62 -3.85 -0.26
CA MET A 38 -3.35 -5.07 -0.56
C MET A 38 -3.50 -5.23 -2.08
N PRO A 39 -3.20 -6.41 -2.64
CA PRO A 39 -3.51 -6.72 -4.04
C PRO A 39 -5.01 -6.61 -4.32
N ASP A 40 -5.35 -6.21 -5.55
CA ASP A 40 -6.71 -6.09 -6.05
C ASP A 40 -7.47 -7.41 -5.92
N GLU A 41 -6.79 -8.55 -6.12
CA GLU A 41 -7.42 -9.87 -5.96
C GLU A 41 -7.98 -10.10 -4.55
N ILE A 42 -7.40 -9.49 -3.51
CA ILE A 42 -7.91 -9.59 -2.14
C ILE A 42 -9.00 -8.54 -1.91
N LEU A 43 -8.87 -7.35 -2.49
CA LEU A 43 -9.83 -6.25 -2.32
C LEU A 43 -11.21 -6.55 -2.90
N TYR A 44 -11.26 -7.26 -4.03
CA TYR A 44 -12.51 -7.62 -4.69
C TYR A 44 -13.04 -9.01 -4.30
N LEU A 45 -12.34 -9.72 -3.41
CA LEU A 45 -12.75 -11.04 -2.97
C LEU A 45 -13.97 -10.95 -2.02
N PRO A 46 -15.00 -11.78 -2.22
CA PRO A 46 -16.08 -11.90 -1.24
C PRO A 46 -15.56 -12.33 0.13
N MET A 47 -16.11 -11.78 1.21
CA MET A 47 -15.69 -12.14 2.58
C MET A 47 -15.86 -13.64 2.88
N GLU A 48 -16.83 -14.29 2.25
CA GLU A 48 -17.10 -15.73 2.36
C GLU A 48 -15.97 -16.61 1.79
N ASP A 49 -15.16 -16.02 0.92
CA ASP A 49 -14.13 -16.69 0.14
C ASP A 49 -12.71 -16.40 0.64
N LEU A 50 -12.55 -15.51 1.62
CA LEU A 50 -11.26 -15.06 2.14
C LEU A 50 -10.40 -16.18 2.75
N ASN A 51 -11.06 -17.20 3.31
CA ASN A 51 -10.38 -18.36 3.92
C ASN A 51 -10.27 -19.56 2.97
N LYS A 52 -10.66 -19.41 1.70
CA LYS A 52 -10.61 -20.49 0.70
C LYS A 52 -9.36 -20.38 -0.14
N VAL A 53 -8.87 -21.53 -0.61
CA VAL A 53 -7.80 -21.57 -1.60
C VAL A 53 -8.40 -21.31 -2.98
N HIS A 54 -7.94 -20.25 -3.64
CA HIS A 54 -8.35 -19.90 -4.99
C HIS A 54 -7.28 -20.34 -5.98
N GLN A 55 -7.70 -20.98 -7.07
CA GLN A 55 -6.84 -21.34 -8.18
C GLN A 55 -7.17 -20.45 -9.37
N PHE A 56 -6.16 -19.84 -9.96
CA PHE A 56 -6.29 -19.03 -11.16
C PHE A 56 -5.08 -19.23 -12.07
N VAL A 57 -5.25 -18.90 -13.34
CA VAL A 57 -4.17 -18.88 -14.33
C VAL A 57 -3.73 -17.43 -14.50
N GLY A 58 -2.43 -17.19 -14.42
CA GLY A 58 -1.85 -15.87 -14.59
C GLY A 58 -0.36 -15.95 -14.90
N VAL A 59 0.24 -14.82 -15.23
CA VAL A 59 1.69 -14.73 -15.48
C VAL A 59 2.36 -14.15 -14.24
N LEU A 60 3.37 -14.85 -13.72
CA LEU A 60 4.13 -14.38 -12.57
C LEU A 60 5.45 -13.75 -13.05
N LEU A 61 5.58 -12.45 -12.84
CA LEU A 61 6.82 -11.72 -13.04
C LEU A 61 7.62 -11.67 -11.74
N PHE A 62 8.89 -12.06 -11.84
CA PHE A 62 9.87 -11.91 -10.79
C PHE A 62 10.86 -10.81 -11.18
N ALA A 63 10.72 -9.65 -10.54
CA ALA A 63 11.67 -8.55 -10.70
C ALA A 63 12.70 -8.60 -9.57
N ASP A 64 13.99 -8.68 -9.92
CA ASP A 64 15.07 -8.63 -8.93
C ASP A 64 15.52 -7.19 -8.66
N VAL A 65 15.41 -6.76 -7.40
CA VAL A 65 15.87 -5.45 -6.94
C VAL A 65 17.16 -5.54 -6.08
N SER A 66 17.81 -6.72 -6.01
CA SER A 66 18.94 -7.03 -5.11
C SER A 66 20.14 -6.09 -5.19
N GLY A 67 20.28 -5.32 -6.27
CA GLY A 67 21.32 -4.31 -6.47
C GLY A 67 21.35 -3.19 -5.42
N PHE A 68 20.34 -3.07 -4.53
CA PHE A 68 20.32 -2.05 -3.49
C PHE A 68 21.31 -2.29 -2.33
N THR A 69 21.72 -3.52 -2.02
CA THR A 69 22.62 -3.79 -0.88
C THR A 69 23.99 -3.10 -1.04
N PRO A 70 24.67 -3.19 -2.20
CA PRO A 70 25.89 -2.42 -2.46
C PRO A 70 25.70 -0.90 -2.38
N LEU A 71 24.52 -0.42 -2.80
CA LEU A 71 24.16 1.00 -2.70
C LEU A 71 24.03 1.41 -1.22
N THR A 72 23.39 0.60 -0.37
CA THR A 72 23.30 0.86 1.07
C THR A 72 24.66 1.02 1.72
N GLU A 73 25.62 0.13 1.41
CA GLU A 73 26.98 0.21 1.95
C GLU A 73 27.72 1.47 1.49
N LYS A 74 27.53 1.88 0.23
CA LYS A 74 28.16 3.09 -0.34
C LYS A 74 27.58 4.37 0.28
N TYR A 75 26.27 4.43 0.44
CA TYR A 75 25.59 5.59 1.04
C TYR A 75 25.81 5.67 2.56
N ASN A 76 25.99 4.55 3.26
CA ASN A 76 26.34 4.53 4.69
C ASN A 76 27.71 5.19 4.96
N LYS A 77 28.65 5.07 4.02
CA LYS A 77 29.98 5.72 4.10
C LYS A 77 29.95 7.23 3.82
N THR A 78 28.86 7.77 3.30
CA THR A 78 28.79 9.16 2.77
C THR A 78 28.34 10.19 3.83
N GLY A 79 28.12 9.78 5.10
CA GLY A 79 27.83 10.69 6.22
C GLY A 79 26.34 11.02 6.46
N LYS A 80 26.07 12.10 7.22
CA LYS A 80 24.71 12.52 7.63
C LYS A 80 23.84 12.88 6.40
N GLY A 81 22.91 11.99 6.05
CA GLY A 81 21.96 12.17 4.94
C GLY A 81 22.05 11.12 3.84
N GLY A 82 23.05 10.22 3.87
CA GLY A 82 23.20 9.14 2.88
C GLY A 82 22.01 8.19 2.82
N ILE A 83 21.46 7.83 3.98
CA ILE A 83 20.30 6.94 4.11
C ILE A 83 19.03 7.57 3.51
N TYR A 84 18.79 8.87 3.75
CA TYR A 84 17.62 9.55 3.19
C TYR A 84 17.64 9.56 1.66
N ARG A 85 18.80 9.89 1.07
CA ARG A 85 18.98 9.89 -0.40
C ARG A 85 18.83 8.48 -0.98
N LEU A 86 19.31 7.47 -0.26
CA LEU A 86 19.12 6.07 -0.65
C LEU A 86 17.63 5.70 -0.69
N THR A 87 16.89 5.95 0.39
CA THR A 87 15.45 5.62 0.45
C THR A 87 14.67 6.37 -0.62
N ALA A 88 14.96 7.66 -0.84
CA ALA A 88 14.30 8.45 -1.88
C ALA A 88 14.58 7.88 -3.29
N THR A 89 15.83 7.50 -3.57
CA THR A 89 16.22 6.92 -4.86
C THR A 89 15.59 5.54 -5.06
N LEU A 90 15.57 4.71 -4.01
CA LEU A 90 14.98 3.38 -4.03
C LEU A 90 13.47 3.46 -4.29
N ASN A 91 12.76 4.33 -3.57
CA ASN A 91 11.33 4.50 -3.73
C ASN A 91 10.98 5.05 -5.13
N ALA A 92 11.80 5.93 -5.69
CA ALA A 92 11.62 6.41 -7.06
C ALA A 92 11.80 5.29 -8.10
N TYR A 93 12.83 4.44 -7.92
CA TYR A 93 13.09 3.31 -8.81
C TYR A 93 11.98 2.26 -8.75
N ILE A 94 11.58 1.85 -7.54
CA ILE A 94 10.47 0.91 -7.34
C ILE A 94 9.17 1.53 -7.87
N GLY A 95 8.92 2.81 -7.60
CA GLY A 95 7.75 3.52 -8.10
C GLY A 95 7.63 3.46 -9.62
N ALA A 96 8.73 3.67 -10.36
CA ALA A 96 8.74 3.57 -11.82
C ALA A 96 8.43 2.14 -12.31
N ILE A 97 8.95 1.10 -11.64
CA ILE A 97 8.64 -0.30 -11.97
C ILE A 97 7.15 -0.58 -11.75
N VAL A 98 6.62 -0.16 -10.60
CA VAL A 98 5.22 -0.34 -10.22
C VAL A 98 4.29 0.38 -11.21
N GLU A 99 4.63 1.59 -11.64
CA GLU A 99 3.86 2.33 -12.66
C GLU A 99 3.78 1.57 -13.98
N VAL A 100 4.89 0.97 -14.44
CA VAL A 100 4.90 0.15 -15.66
C VAL A 100 4.03 -1.10 -15.50
N ILE A 101 4.07 -1.77 -14.35
CA ILE A 101 3.25 -2.95 -14.08
C ILE A 101 1.76 -2.60 -14.16
N TYR A 102 1.34 -1.55 -13.47
CA TYR A 102 -0.05 -1.10 -13.51
C TYR A 102 -0.47 -0.60 -14.90
N TYR A 103 0.44 0.01 -15.66
CA TYR A 103 0.17 0.42 -17.04
C TYR A 103 -0.22 -0.76 -17.94
N PHE A 104 0.40 -1.92 -17.73
CA PHE A 104 0.06 -3.16 -18.45
C PHE A 104 -1.11 -3.94 -17.82
N GLY A 105 -1.75 -3.41 -16.77
CA GLY A 105 -2.86 -4.07 -16.09
C GLY A 105 -2.44 -5.22 -15.16
N GLY A 106 -1.16 -5.29 -14.79
CA GLY A 106 -0.68 -6.20 -13.75
C GLY A 106 -0.86 -5.62 -12.35
N ASP A 107 -0.75 -6.48 -11.36
CA ASP A 107 -0.85 -6.17 -9.94
C ASP A 107 0.39 -6.63 -9.15
N VAL A 108 0.71 -5.91 -8.09
CA VAL A 108 1.88 -6.15 -7.24
C VAL A 108 1.45 -6.97 -6.03
N LEU A 109 1.83 -8.24 -5.98
CA LEU A 109 1.40 -9.14 -4.91
C LEU A 109 2.15 -8.90 -3.60
N ASN A 110 3.49 -8.84 -3.65
CA ASN A 110 4.30 -8.64 -2.46
C ASN A 110 5.76 -8.25 -2.78
N PHE A 111 6.37 -7.52 -1.85
CA PHE A 111 7.81 -7.27 -1.80
C PHE A 111 8.44 -8.30 -0.85
N LEU A 112 9.03 -9.37 -1.39
CA LEU A 112 9.60 -10.45 -0.56
C LEU A 112 11.08 -10.17 -0.26
N GLU A 113 11.42 -10.15 1.03
CA GLU A 113 12.80 -10.27 1.48
C GLU A 113 13.07 -11.73 1.86
N MET A 114 13.73 -12.48 0.97
CA MET A 114 14.18 -13.83 1.28
C MET A 114 15.48 -13.78 2.11
N PRO A 115 15.60 -14.54 3.22
CA PRO A 115 16.85 -14.64 3.95
C PRO A 115 17.91 -15.31 3.09
N PHE A 116 19.09 -14.69 3.07
CA PHE A 116 20.30 -14.98 2.26
C PHE A 116 20.79 -16.45 2.20
N TRP A 117 20.23 -17.35 3.01
CA TRP A 117 20.71 -18.73 3.18
C TRP A 117 20.13 -19.75 2.21
N LEU A 118 19.06 -19.44 1.48
CA LEU A 118 18.48 -20.33 0.47
C LEU A 118 18.66 -19.74 -0.92
N TYR A 119 19.72 -20.21 -1.58
CA TYR A 119 20.08 -19.97 -2.98
C TYR A 119 20.53 -18.55 -3.34
N GLY A 120 21.59 -18.50 -4.15
CA GLY A 120 22.35 -17.29 -4.43
C GLY A 120 21.51 -16.13 -5.00
N ARG A 121 21.75 -14.95 -4.43
CA ARG A 121 21.42 -13.60 -4.94
C ARG A 121 20.21 -13.51 -5.87
N GLN A 122 18.98 -13.50 -5.34
CA GLN A 122 17.85 -12.80 -5.98
C GLN A 122 16.90 -12.29 -4.89
N LYS A 123 16.54 -11.00 -4.93
CA LYS A 123 15.50 -10.40 -4.07
C LYS A 123 14.27 -10.18 -4.91
N LEU A 124 13.21 -10.94 -4.63
CA LEU A 124 12.10 -11.16 -5.54
C LEU A 124 10.92 -10.26 -5.19
N THR A 125 10.57 -9.36 -6.11
CA THR A 125 9.22 -8.79 -6.17
C THR A 125 8.34 -9.71 -7.02
N SER A 126 7.28 -10.26 -6.42
CA SER A 126 6.31 -11.10 -7.13
C SER A 126 5.18 -10.23 -7.66
N VAL A 127 5.01 -10.21 -8.97
CA VAL A 127 4.02 -9.39 -9.67
C VAL A 127 3.14 -10.32 -10.49
N CYS A 128 1.83 -10.22 -10.32
CA CYS A 128 0.85 -10.97 -11.10
C CYS A 128 0.43 -10.14 -12.31
N MET A 129 0.69 -10.59 -13.53
CA MET A 129 0.06 -10.03 -14.72
C MET A 129 -1.16 -10.88 -15.09
N ARG A 130 -2.31 -10.22 -15.25
CA ARG A 130 -3.55 -10.80 -15.78
C ARG A 130 -3.50 -10.96 -17.29
#